data_AF-A0A4U1YZJ7-F1
#
_entry.id   AF-A0A4U1YZJ7-F1
#
_cell.length_a   1.000
_cell.length_b   1.000
_cell.length_c   1.000
_cell.angle_alpha   90.00
_cell.angle_beta   90.00
_cell.angle_gamma   90.00
#
_symmetry.space_group_name_H-M   'P 1'
#
loop_
_entity.id
_entity.type
_entity.pdbx_description
1 polymer ?
#
loop_
_entity_poly.entity_id
_entity_poly.type
_entity_poly.pdbx_seq_one_letter_code
_entity_poly.pdbx_strand_id
1 'polypeptide(L)'
;MPSYIVFDTNYLRGIKTDDYFNNRIPEKLYGQIEKAIGRGDMVAIPRTVQIEFNAHLKKIADNKHQALKQAYELLVNNGFKVLDELPSEVKYVDVWNVIKSKFDQVHLLEPTENDYLEAETRASYRNPPYPKNKPESEEMRDRVIWCQLLSLSKNIELPIYIVSDDRIFENGTKSEEGRDASLFILQGEDELNQHLESIPPHIKNLIENILLFSPQLAERGVPLTREDIDMVSDIRMTNLDLNQKENKFTLSLKHDKEVSWDGRLIYQSDKPKTLTLVSDLESIVVEYNGIVSELNGMEQLERANTKERSLMELRRAIGG
;
A
#
# COMPACT_ATOMS: atom_id res chain seq x y z
N MET A 1 3.26 -1.11 -8.85
CA MET A 1 1.94 -0.75 -9.42
C MET A 1 1.10 -0.28 -8.24
N PRO A 2 0.12 0.63 -8.38
CA PRO A 2 -0.79 0.90 -7.28
C PRO A 2 -1.38 -0.43 -6.81
N SER A 3 -1.54 -0.59 -5.51
CA SER A 3 -2.05 -1.81 -4.92
C SER A 3 -3.11 -1.50 -3.87
N TYR A 4 -3.89 -2.51 -3.52
CA TYR A 4 -4.87 -2.40 -2.45
C TYR A 4 -4.29 -3.06 -1.20
N ILE A 5 -4.00 -2.28 -0.16
CA ILE A 5 -3.40 -2.76 1.08
C ILE A 5 -4.48 -2.89 2.14
N VAL A 6 -4.63 -4.09 2.69
CA VAL A 6 -5.60 -4.42 3.73
C VAL A 6 -4.86 -4.88 4.98
N PHE A 7 -5.22 -4.33 6.14
CA PHE A 7 -4.63 -4.71 7.42
C PHE A 7 -5.50 -5.70 8.18
N ASP A 8 -4.87 -6.76 8.68
CA ASP A 8 -5.49 -7.72 9.60
C ASP A 8 -5.43 -7.25 11.06
N THR A 9 -6.31 -7.78 11.93
CA THR A 9 -6.40 -7.42 13.34
C THR A 9 -5.10 -7.71 14.07
N ASN A 10 -4.49 -8.87 13.84
CA ASN A 10 -3.29 -9.28 14.56
C ASN A 10 -2.11 -8.36 14.28
N TYR A 11 -1.99 -7.88 13.04
CA TYR A 11 -1.01 -6.87 12.68
C TYR A 11 -1.24 -5.57 13.45
N LEU A 12 -2.47 -5.03 13.42
CA LEU A 12 -2.79 -3.77 14.11
C LEU A 12 -2.63 -3.85 15.64
N ARG A 13 -2.90 -5.01 16.24
CA ARG A 13 -2.66 -5.29 17.67
C ARG A 13 -1.18 -5.34 18.03
N GLY A 14 -0.33 -5.79 17.12
CA GLY A 14 1.12 -5.81 17.30
C GLY A 14 1.74 -4.41 17.35
N ILE A 15 1.01 -3.39 16.92
CA ILE A 15 1.44 -1.99 16.98
C ILE A 15 1.05 -1.38 18.34
N LYS A 16 1.91 -0.52 18.89
CA LYS A 16 1.73 0.14 20.19
C LYS A 16 0.32 0.76 20.34
N THR A 17 -0.55 0.12 21.12
CA THR A 17 -1.98 0.49 21.21
C THR A 17 -2.27 1.69 22.09
N ASP A 18 -1.30 2.14 22.90
CA ASP A 18 -1.51 3.21 23.88
C ASP A 18 -1.78 4.59 23.26
N ASP A 19 -1.26 4.84 22.04
CA ASP A 19 -1.40 6.15 21.39
C ASP A 19 -2.87 6.43 21.01
N TYR A 20 -3.65 5.38 20.73
CA TYR A 20 -5.07 5.50 20.40
C TYR A 20 -5.89 6.08 21.56
N PHE A 21 -5.53 5.82 22.82
CA PHE A 21 -6.19 6.44 23.98
C PHE A 21 -6.02 7.96 24.04
N ASN A 22 -5.06 8.50 23.31
CA ASN A 22 -4.81 9.93 23.17
C ASN A 22 -5.28 10.47 21.81
N ASN A 23 -6.16 9.76 21.10
CA ASN A 23 -6.59 10.07 19.73
C ASN A 23 -5.42 10.25 18.76
N ARG A 24 -4.34 9.48 18.95
CA ARG A 24 -3.16 9.47 18.09
C ARG A 24 -3.03 8.11 17.42
N ILE A 25 -2.63 8.13 16.15
CA ILE A 25 -2.21 6.93 15.43
C ILE A 25 -0.76 6.66 15.85
N PRO A 26 -0.40 5.42 16.19
CA PRO A 26 0.99 5.07 16.46
C PRO A 26 1.89 5.49 15.29
N GLU A 27 3.02 6.14 15.57
CA GLU A 27 3.90 6.75 14.56
C GLU A 27 4.28 5.77 13.44
N LYS A 28 4.52 4.51 13.80
CA LYS A 28 4.80 3.44 12.85
C LYS A 28 3.66 3.22 11.85
N LEU A 29 2.42 3.04 12.33
CA LEU A 29 1.27 2.84 11.44
C LEU A 29 0.99 4.11 10.63
N TYR A 30 1.15 5.28 11.25
CA TYR A 30 1.01 6.57 10.57
C TYR A 30 1.94 6.65 9.36
N GLY A 31 3.24 6.39 9.55
CA GLY A 31 4.22 6.43 8.47
C GLY A 31 3.98 5.36 7.39
N GLN A 32 3.47 4.19 7.76
CA GLN A 32 3.12 3.14 6.79
C GLN A 32 1.92 3.53 5.92
N ILE A 33 0.86 4.08 6.51
CA ILE A 33 -0.31 4.56 5.78
C ILE A 33 0.06 5.75 4.89
N GLU A 34 0.85 6.70 5.41
CA GLU A 34 1.32 7.86 4.66
C GLU A 34 2.16 7.46 3.44
N LYS A 35 3.09 6.52 3.61
CA LYS A 35 3.90 5.96 2.50
C LYS A 35 3.04 5.21 1.48
N ALA A 36 2.08 4.40 1.92
CA ALA A 36 1.18 3.67 1.04
C ALA A 36 0.38 4.63 0.15
N ILE A 37 -0.25 5.63 0.79
CA ILE A 37 -0.99 6.69 0.11
C ILE A 37 -0.08 7.46 -0.86
N GLY A 38 1.11 7.86 -0.43
CA GLY A 38 2.07 8.59 -1.29
C GLY A 38 2.53 7.77 -2.50
N ARG A 39 2.56 6.44 -2.40
CA ARG A 39 2.84 5.53 -3.51
C ARG A 39 1.65 5.33 -4.45
N GLY A 40 0.48 5.87 -4.10
CA GLY A 40 -0.79 5.72 -4.81
C GLY A 40 -1.55 4.44 -4.45
N ASP A 41 -1.19 3.75 -3.37
CA ASP A 41 -1.94 2.58 -2.90
C ASP A 41 -3.27 2.98 -2.27
N MET A 42 -4.27 2.12 -2.48
CA MET A 42 -5.52 2.19 -1.74
C MET A 42 -5.34 1.46 -0.42
N VAL A 43 -5.71 2.09 0.69
CA VAL A 43 -5.60 1.49 2.03
C VAL A 43 -6.98 1.23 2.58
N ALA A 44 -7.23 0.01 3.06
CA ALA A 44 -8.48 -0.34 3.71
C ALA A 44 -8.32 -1.12 5.01
N ILE A 45 -9.31 -0.96 5.87
CA ILE A 45 -9.46 -1.69 7.13
C ILE A 45 -10.76 -2.49 7.02
N PRO A 46 -10.75 -3.82 7.14
CA PRO A 46 -11.99 -4.60 7.19
C PRO A 46 -12.84 -4.22 8.38
N ARG A 47 -14.17 -4.21 8.22
CA ARG A 47 -15.09 -3.90 9.32
C ARG A 47 -14.90 -4.83 10.52
N THR A 48 -14.65 -6.11 10.26
CA THR A 48 -14.40 -7.12 11.29
C THR A 48 -13.16 -6.78 12.12
N VAL A 49 -12.10 -6.28 11.46
CA VAL A 49 -10.86 -5.81 12.11
C VAL A 49 -11.13 -4.60 12.99
N GLN A 50 -11.90 -3.62 12.52
CA GLN A 50 -12.30 -2.46 13.33
C GLN A 50 -13.03 -2.89 14.61
N ILE A 51 -14.04 -3.76 14.48
CA ILE A 51 -14.84 -4.22 15.62
C ILE A 51 -13.95 -4.87 16.67
N GLU A 52 -13.07 -5.77 16.24
CA GLU A 52 -12.23 -6.56 17.13
C GLU A 52 -11.12 -5.73 17.79
N PHE A 53 -10.61 -4.73 17.07
CA PHE A 53 -9.60 -3.84 17.60
C PHE A 53 -10.20 -2.83 18.59
N ASN A 54 -11.40 -2.29 18.31
CA ASN A 54 -12.15 -1.47 19.28
C ASN A 54 -12.51 -2.27 20.54
N ALA A 55 -12.93 -3.53 20.39
CA ALA A 55 -13.19 -4.43 21.52
C ALA A 55 -11.93 -4.69 22.36
N HIS A 56 -10.77 -4.85 21.70
CA HIS A 56 -9.49 -5.03 22.36
C HIS A 56 -9.07 -3.78 23.16
N LEU A 57 -9.17 -2.58 22.57
CA LEU A 57 -8.89 -1.33 23.27
C LEU A 57 -9.82 -1.10 24.45
N LYS A 58 -11.11 -1.42 24.29
CA LYS A 58 -12.09 -1.38 25.38
C LYS A 58 -11.65 -2.27 26.55
N LYS A 59 -11.25 -3.53 26.27
CA LYS A 59 -10.75 -4.44 27.31
C LYS A 59 -9.51 -3.89 28.03
N ILE A 60 -8.57 -3.26 27.30
CA ILE A 60 -7.40 -2.61 27.91
C ILE A 60 -7.84 -1.45 28.81
N ALA A 61 -8.75 -0.61 28.35
CA ALA A 61 -9.25 0.54 29.10
C ALA A 61 -9.97 0.10 30.39
N ASP A 62 -10.85 -0.91 30.29
CA ASP A 62 -11.56 -1.48 31.42
C ASP A 62 -10.58 -2.06 32.46
N ASN A 63 -9.56 -2.80 32.01
CA ASN A 63 -8.51 -3.35 32.89
C ASN A 63 -7.69 -2.24 33.59
N LYS A 64 -7.26 -1.21 32.85
CA LYS A 64 -6.53 -0.07 33.43
C LYS A 64 -7.38 0.68 34.45
N HIS A 65 -8.66 0.89 34.16
CA HIS A 65 -9.60 1.51 35.08
C HIS A 65 -9.80 0.67 36.35
N GLN A 66 -9.99 -0.64 36.23
CA GLN A 66 -10.09 -1.53 37.39
C GLN A 66 -8.83 -1.52 38.26
N ALA A 67 -7.64 -1.53 37.63
CA ALA A 67 -6.37 -1.44 38.36
C ALA A 67 -6.23 -0.11 39.12
N LEU A 68 -6.61 1.01 38.50
CA LEU A 68 -6.63 2.32 39.16
C LEU A 68 -7.61 2.34 40.33
N LYS A 69 -8.81 1.77 40.15
CA LYS A 69 -9.81 1.66 41.21
C LYS A 69 -9.31 0.86 42.40
N GLN A 70 -8.71 -0.31 42.15
CA GLN A 70 -8.12 -1.15 43.19
C GLN A 70 -6.97 -0.42 43.91
N ALA A 71 -6.11 0.29 43.18
CA ALA A 71 -5.01 1.06 43.76
C ALA A 71 -5.53 2.22 44.64
N TYR A 72 -6.55 2.95 44.16
CA TYR A 72 -7.20 4.02 44.90
C TYR A 72 -7.82 3.48 46.21
N GLU A 73 -8.63 2.42 46.12
CA GLU A 73 -9.25 1.78 47.28
C GLU A 73 -8.20 1.29 48.28
N LEU A 74 -7.10 0.70 47.80
CA LEU A 74 -5.99 0.25 48.66
C LEU A 74 -5.35 1.44 49.40
N LEU A 75 -5.05 2.54 48.71
CA LEU A 75 -4.42 3.72 49.33
C LEU A 75 -5.33 4.35 50.38
N VAL A 76 -6.61 4.55 50.06
CA VAL A 76 -7.60 5.11 50.99
C VAL A 76 -7.77 4.22 52.21
N ASN A 77 -7.89 2.90 52.02
CA ASN A 77 -8.03 1.94 53.12
C ASN A 77 -6.80 1.87 54.04
N ASN A 78 -5.61 2.24 53.54
CA ASN A 78 -4.38 2.35 54.33
C ASN A 78 -4.18 3.75 54.94
N GLY A 79 -5.18 4.64 54.86
CA GLY A 79 -5.16 5.95 55.50
C GLY A 79 -4.44 7.05 54.71
N PHE A 80 -4.08 6.80 53.44
CA PHE A 80 -3.54 7.85 52.57
C PHE A 80 -4.66 8.73 52.02
N LYS A 81 -4.43 10.04 52.00
CA LYS A 81 -5.32 11.01 51.35
C LYS A 81 -4.95 11.11 49.87
N VAL A 82 -5.76 10.54 48.99
CA VAL A 82 -5.65 10.72 47.54
C VAL A 82 -6.39 12.01 47.16
N LEU A 83 -5.69 12.95 46.51
CA LEU A 83 -6.25 14.27 46.15
C LEU A 83 -7.05 14.23 44.85
N ASP A 84 -6.69 13.33 43.94
CA ASP A 84 -7.36 13.18 42.65
C ASP A 84 -8.60 12.28 42.80
N GLU A 85 -9.69 12.70 42.17
CA GLU A 85 -10.91 11.90 42.10
C GLU A 85 -10.71 10.66 41.23
N LEU A 86 -11.31 9.54 41.63
CA LEU A 86 -11.33 8.34 40.80
C LEU A 86 -12.02 8.69 39.46
N PRO A 87 -11.40 8.42 38.30
CA PRO A 87 -12.04 8.67 37.02
C PRO A 87 -13.37 7.93 36.96
N SER A 88 -14.49 8.63 36.77
CA SER A 88 -15.83 8.02 36.82
C SER A 88 -16.18 7.20 35.57
N GLU A 89 -15.50 7.44 34.45
CA GLU A 89 -15.83 6.84 33.15
C GLU A 89 -14.60 6.30 32.42
N VAL A 90 -14.79 5.15 31.77
CA VAL A 90 -13.82 4.57 30.83
C VAL A 90 -13.98 5.29 29.50
N LYS A 91 -12.92 5.99 29.06
CA LYS A 91 -12.91 6.61 27.72
C LYS A 91 -12.73 5.52 26.67
N TYR A 92 -13.73 5.36 25.81
CA TYR A 92 -13.69 4.45 24.68
C TYR A 92 -13.14 5.15 23.43
N VAL A 93 -12.33 4.42 22.67
CA VAL A 93 -11.71 4.91 21.44
C VAL A 93 -12.33 4.16 20.27
N ASP A 94 -12.72 4.91 19.24
CA ASP A 94 -13.02 4.34 17.93
C ASP A 94 -11.81 4.53 17.01
N VAL A 95 -11.07 3.44 16.80
CA VAL A 95 -9.83 3.46 16.02
C VAL A 95 -10.08 3.94 14.61
N TRP A 96 -11.21 3.56 14.03
CA TRP A 96 -11.56 3.97 12.68
C TRP A 96 -11.65 5.49 12.58
N ASN A 97 -12.34 6.14 13.53
CA ASN A 97 -12.46 7.59 13.53
C ASN A 97 -11.11 8.28 13.73
N VAL A 98 -10.24 7.71 14.57
CA VAL A 98 -8.87 8.24 14.76
C VAL A 98 -8.10 8.18 13.43
N ILE A 99 -8.11 7.03 12.75
CA ILE A 99 -7.42 6.85 11.46
C ILE A 99 -8.02 7.75 10.38
N LYS A 100 -9.34 7.74 10.21
CA LYS A 100 -10.08 8.50 9.20
C LYS A 100 -9.94 10.01 9.38
N SER A 101 -9.79 10.50 10.62
CA SER A 101 -9.55 11.92 10.89
C SER A 101 -8.20 12.43 10.39
N LYS A 102 -7.24 11.52 10.16
CA LYS A 102 -5.90 11.85 9.64
C LYS A 102 -5.72 11.49 8.18
N PHE A 103 -6.33 10.39 7.74
CA PHE A 103 -6.24 9.89 6.39
C PHE A 103 -7.64 9.70 5.82
N ASP A 104 -8.12 10.70 5.10
CA ASP A 104 -9.43 10.70 4.44
C ASP A 104 -9.53 9.67 3.30
N GLN A 105 -8.40 9.27 2.73
CA GLN A 105 -8.31 8.25 1.67
C GLN A 105 -8.32 6.81 2.18
N VAL A 106 -8.20 6.58 3.50
CA VAL A 106 -8.35 5.22 4.04
C VAL A 106 -9.84 4.87 4.01
N HIS A 107 -10.17 3.64 3.61
CA HIS A 107 -11.55 3.16 3.52
C HIS A 107 -11.84 2.04 4.52
N LEU A 108 -13.08 1.97 4.98
CA LEU A 108 -13.58 0.84 5.75
C LEU A 108 -14.17 -0.15 4.76
N LEU A 109 -13.65 -1.37 4.73
CA LEU A 109 -14.12 -2.42 3.84
C LEU A 109 -15.27 -3.17 4.53
N GLU A 110 -16.49 -2.80 4.16
CA GLU A 110 -17.72 -3.38 4.69
C GLU A 110 -18.03 -4.73 4.03
N PRO A 111 -18.32 -5.79 4.80
CA PRO A 111 -18.69 -7.09 4.25
C PRO A 111 -20.12 -7.05 3.74
N THR A 112 -20.34 -7.65 2.57
CA THR A 112 -21.68 -7.91 2.06
C THR A 112 -22.29 -9.14 2.71
N GLU A 113 -23.61 -9.30 2.63
CA GLU A 113 -24.28 -10.54 3.08
C GLU A 113 -23.71 -11.78 2.39
N ASN A 114 -23.36 -11.66 1.10
CA ASN A 114 -22.75 -12.74 0.33
C ASN A 114 -21.36 -13.13 0.86
N ASP A 115 -20.57 -12.19 1.38
CA ASP A 115 -19.26 -12.51 1.96
C ASP A 115 -19.40 -13.36 3.23
N TYR A 116 -20.44 -13.11 4.04
CA TYR A 116 -20.75 -13.94 5.21
C TYR A 116 -21.25 -15.33 4.82
N LEU A 117 -22.18 -15.41 3.88
CA LEU A 117 -22.72 -16.69 3.38
C LEU A 117 -21.63 -17.53 2.73
N GLU A 118 -20.75 -16.91 1.94
CA GLU A 118 -19.62 -17.56 1.31
C GLU A 118 -18.60 -18.03 2.35
N ALA A 119 -18.32 -17.23 3.38
CA ALA A 119 -17.46 -17.64 4.49
C ALA A 119 -18.01 -18.86 5.24
N GLU A 120 -19.31 -18.90 5.52
CA GLU A 120 -20.00 -20.04 6.14
C GLU A 120 -19.94 -21.29 5.25
N THR A 121 -20.23 -21.10 3.95
CA THR A 121 -20.17 -22.15 2.93
C THR A 121 -18.78 -22.77 2.86
N ARG A 122 -17.74 -21.92 2.82
CA ARG A 122 -16.34 -22.37 2.77
C ARG A 122 -15.91 -23.08 4.04
N ALA A 123 -16.34 -22.61 5.21
CA ALA A 123 -16.12 -23.29 6.48
C ALA A 123 -16.73 -24.70 6.46
N SER A 124 -17.97 -24.82 5.98
CA SER A 124 -18.71 -26.07 5.93
C SER A 124 -18.10 -27.08 4.95
N TYR A 125 -17.69 -26.61 3.76
CA TYR A 125 -17.10 -27.45 2.72
C TYR A 125 -15.58 -27.63 2.84
N ARG A 126 -14.95 -26.98 3.81
CA ARG A 126 -13.49 -26.94 3.94
C ARG A 126 -12.82 -26.47 2.66
N ASN A 127 -13.32 -25.37 2.10
CA ASN A 127 -12.69 -24.67 0.99
C ASN A 127 -11.63 -23.69 1.49
N PRO A 128 -10.69 -23.23 0.64
CA PRO A 128 -9.74 -22.22 1.03
C PRO A 128 -10.45 -20.95 1.54
N PRO A 129 -9.79 -20.14 2.39
CA PRO A 129 -8.42 -20.30 2.84
C PRO A 129 -8.31 -21.41 3.89
N TYR A 130 -7.27 -22.24 3.81
CA TYR A 130 -7.12 -23.40 4.70
C TYR A 130 -6.36 -23.04 5.99
N PRO A 131 -6.84 -23.44 7.17
CA PRO A 131 -6.06 -23.33 8.40
C PRO A 131 -4.91 -24.34 8.40
N LYS A 132 -3.78 -24.01 9.03
CA LYS A 132 -2.54 -24.78 8.84
C LYS A 132 -2.62 -26.22 9.34
N ASN A 133 -3.17 -26.45 10.54
CA ASN A 133 -2.98 -27.72 11.26
C ASN A 133 -4.10 -28.11 12.23
N LYS A 134 -5.04 -27.22 12.56
CA LYS A 134 -6.15 -27.51 13.47
C LYS A 134 -7.41 -26.84 12.92
N PRO A 135 -8.49 -27.57 12.64
CA PRO A 135 -9.79 -26.97 12.31
C PRO A 135 -10.28 -26.00 13.40
N GLU A 136 -9.81 -26.20 14.63
CA GLU A 136 -10.18 -25.43 15.82
C GLU A 136 -9.50 -24.04 15.89
N SER A 137 -8.49 -23.78 15.06
CA SER A 137 -7.82 -22.48 14.98
C SER A 137 -8.38 -21.58 13.88
N GLU A 138 -9.56 -21.92 13.36
CA GLU A 138 -10.20 -21.17 12.29
C GLU A 138 -11.20 -20.17 12.87
N GLU A 139 -10.92 -18.89 12.70
CA GLU A 139 -11.84 -17.83 13.09
C GLU A 139 -12.71 -17.41 11.90
N MET A 140 -14.03 -17.31 12.12
CA MET A 140 -14.97 -16.84 11.11
C MET A 140 -14.57 -15.47 10.53
N ARG A 141 -13.92 -14.62 11.35
CA ARG A 141 -13.34 -13.34 10.94
C ARG A 141 -12.45 -13.49 9.70
N ASP A 142 -11.49 -14.40 9.75
CA ASP A 142 -10.47 -14.53 8.71
C ASP A 142 -11.08 -15.01 7.40
N ARG A 143 -12.08 -15.90 7.50
CA ARG A 143 -12.87 -16.34 6.34
C ARG A 143 -13.68 -15.19 5.74
N VAL A 144 -14.32 -14.36 6.57
CA VAL A 144 -15.05 -13.19 6.08
C VAL A 144 -14.09 -12.22 5.38
N ILE A 145 -12.94 -11.91 5.98
CA ILE A 145 -11.91 -11.06 5.36
C ILE A 145 -11.50 -11.64 4.01
N TRP A 146 -11.20 -12.94 3.94
CA TRP A 146 -10.84 -13.60 2.68
C TRP A 146 -11.92 -13.48 1.61
N CYS A 147 -13.19 -13.74 1.97
CA CYS A 147 -14.31 -13.63 1.04
C CYS A 147 -14.47 -12.19 0.54
N GLN A 148 -14.32 -11.19 1.42
CA GLN A 148 -14.32 -9.79 1.02
C GLN A 148 -13.21 -9.48 0.02
N LEU A 149 -11.99 -10.01 0.21
CA LEU A 149 -10.88 -9.79 -0.73
C LEU A 149 -11.15 -10.43 -2.10
N LEU A 150 -11.73 -11.64 -2.12
CA LEU A 150 -12.15 -12.31 -3.36
C LEU A 150 -13.30 -11.58 -4.07
N SER A 151 -14.22 -10.99 -3.31
CA SER A 151 -15.30 -10.17 -3.87
C SER A 151 -14.76 -8.84 -4.41
N LEU A 152 -13.80 -8.23 -3.69
CA LEU A 152 -13.14 -6.99 -4.10
C LEU A 152 -12.32 -7.18 -5.38
N SER A 153 -11.56 -8.26 -5.51
CA SER A 153 -10.72 -8.53 -6.69
C SER A 153 -11.51 -8.65 -7.99
N LYS A 154 -12.79 -8.99 -7.93
CA LYS A 154 -13.66 -9.01 -9.11
C LYS A 154 -14.00 -7.61 -9.64
N ASN A 155 -13.86 -6.59 -8.79
CA ASN A 155 -14.26 -5.21 -9.10
C ASN A 155 -13.06 -4.29 -9.35
N ILE A 156 -11.82 -4.77 -9.15
CA ILE A 156 -10.61 -3.97 -9.32
C ILE A 156 -9.55 -4.76 -10.09
N GLU A 157 -8.77 -4.07 -10.91
CA GLU A 157 -7.64 -4.68 -11.65
C GLU A 157 -6.31 -4.62 -10.87
N LEU A 158 -6.33 -4.07 -9.65
CA LEU A 158 -5.14 -3.89 -8.83
C LEU A 158 -4.84 -5.11 -7.98
N PRO A 159 -3.56 -5.47 -7.77
CA PRO A 159 -3.18 -6.51 -6.82
C PRO A 159 -3.59 -6.11 -5.40
N ILE A 160 -4.09 -7.07 -4.64
CA ILE A 160 -4.51 -6.88 -3.25
C ILE A 160 -3.48 -7.53 -2.34
N TYR A 161 -2.92 -6.75 -1.42
CA TYR A 161 -2.00 -7.22 -0.39
C TYR A 161 -2.68 -7.20 0.97
N ILE A 162 -2.82 -8.36 1.60
CA ILE A 162 -3.17 -8.45 3.01
C ILE A 162 -1.90 -8.46 3.85
N VAL A 163 -1.81 -7.53 4.80
CA VAL A 163 -0.73 -7.47 5.79
C VAL A 163 -1.15 -8.31 6.99
N SER A 164 -0.58 -9.51 7.11
CA SER A 164 -0.87 -10.44 8.20
C SER A 164 0.26 -11.46 8.36
N ASP A 165 0.46 -11.92 9.59
CA ASP A 165 1.33 -13.05 9.91
C ASP A 165 0.54 -14.38 9.93
N ASP A 166 -0.79 -14.32 9.72
CA ASP A 166 -1.65 -15.49 9.81
C ASP A 166 -1.56 -16.36 8.57
N ARG A 167 -1.27 -17.64 8.84
CA ARG A 167 -1.06 -18.66 7.80
C ARG A 167 -2.30 -19.01 7.01
N ILE A 168 -3.48 -18.66 7.52
CA ILE A 168 -4.73 -18.83 6.77
C ILE A 168 -4.69 -18.02 5.47
N PHE A 169 -4.26 -16.76 5.55
CA PHE A 169 -4.09 -15.90 4.38
C PHE A 169 -2.92 -16.35 3.52
N GLU A 170 -1.81 -16.81 4.11
CA GLU A 170 -0.68 -17.39 3.36
C GLU A 170 -1.12 -18.59 2.51
N ASN A 171 -1.92 -19.50 3.08
CA ASN A 171 -2.45 -20.65 2.37
C ASN A 171 -3.48 -20.23 1.31
N GLY A 172 -4.33 -19.26 1.64
CA GLY A 172 -5.30 -18.67 0.72
C GLY A 172 -4.61 -18.11 -0.53
N THR A 173 -3.61 -17.24 -0.38
CA THR A 173 -2.92 -16.61 -1.53
C THR A 173 -2.13 -17.61 -2.37
N LYS A 174 -1.72 -18.73 -1.79
CA LYS A 174 -1.06 -19.83 -2.51
C LYS A 174 -2.03 -20.75 -3.24
N SER A 175 -3.34 -20.70 -2.96
CA SER A 175 -4.36 -21.46 -3.67
C SER A 175 -4.58 -20.95 -5.11
N GLU A 176 -5.23 -21.75 -5.95
CA GLU A 176 -5.57 -21.35 -7.34
C GLU A 176 -6.44 -20.09 -7.35
N GLU A 177 -7.52 -20.07 -6.55
CA GLU A 177 -8.42 -18.91 -6.45
C GLU A 177 -7.70 -17.64 -5.98
N GLY A 178 -6.75 -17.75 -5.04
CA GLY A 178 -6.01 -16.60 -4.53
C GLY A 178 -5.10 -15.99 -5.60
N ARG A 179 -4.46 -16.85 -6.41
CA ARG A 179 -3.61 -16.40 -7.53
C ARG A 179 -4.45 -15.77 -8.64
N ASP A 180 -5.57 -16.38 -9.00
CA ASP A 180 -6.48 -15.87 -10.03
C ASP A 180 -7.07 -14.51 -9.63
N ALA A 181 -7.34 -14.33 -8.34
CA ALA A 181 -7.80 -13.08 -7.75
C ALA A 181 -6.68 -12.05 -7.49
N SER A 182 -5.43 -12.33 -7.88
CA SER A 182 -4.28 -11.44 -7.63
C SER A 182 -4.13 -11.02 -6.16
N LEU A 183 -4.37 -11.97 -5.25
CA LEU A 183 -4.22 -11.79 -3.81
C LEU A 183 -2.82 -12.18 -3.36
N PHE A 184 -2.19 -11.32 -2.58
CA PHE A 184 -0.84 -11.48 -2.05
C PHE A 184 -0.85 -11.21 -0.53
N ILE A 185 0.11 -11.79 0.17
CA ILE A 185 0.33 -11.57 1.60
C ILE A 185 1.65 -10.83 1.78
N LEU A 186 1.66 -9.88 2.72
CA LEU A 186 2.87 -9.28 3.27
C LEU A 186 2.99 -9.77 4.71
N GLN A 187 3.99 -10.60 4.98
CA GLN A 187 4.22 -11.22 6.29
C GLN A 187 4.84 -10.21 7.25
N GLY A 188 3.96 -9.43 7.88
CA GLY A 188 4.32 -8.52 8.95
C GLY A 188 4.99 -7.24 8.47
N GLU A 189 5.78 -6.65 9.36
CA GLU A 189 6.33 -5.31 9.19
C GLU A 189 7.40 -5.22 8.11
N ASP A 190 8.36 -6.14 8.10
CA ASP A 190 9.53 -6.04 7.24
C ASP A 190 9.14 -6.13 5.76
N GLU A 191 8.25 -7.06 5.41
CA GLU A 191 7.73 -7.19 4.05
C GLU A 191 6.87 -5.99 3.64
N LEU A 192 6.06 -5.45 4.57
CA LEU A 192 5.30 -4.22 4.30
C LEU A 192 6.26 -3.06 4.03
N ASN A 193 7.25 -2.84 4.89
CA ASN A 193 8.20 -1.75 4.71
C ASN A 193 8.99 -1.91 3.41
N GLN A 194 9.45 -3.12 3.08
CA GLN A 194 10.12 -3.40 1.81
C GLN A 194 9.21 -3.11 0.61
N HIS A 195 7.93 -3.51 0.68
CA HIS A 195 6.94 -3.18 -0.34
C HIS A 195 6.79 -1.67 -0.48
N LEU A 196 6.60 -0.94 0.61
CA LEU A 196 6.43 0.51 0.64
C LEU A 196 7.68 1.28 0.20
N GLU A 197 8.88 0.75 0.46
CA GLU A 197 10.16 1.31 0.01
C GLU A 197 10.44 1.03 -1.47
N SER A 198 9.83 -0.02 -2.03
CA SER A 198 9.95 -0.33 -3.44
C SER A 198 9.14 0.67 -4.28
N ILE A 199 9.84 1.47 -5.08
CA ILE A 199 9.19 2.33 -6.07
C ILE A 199 8.55 1.43 -7.14
N PRO A 200 7.24 1.55 -7.39
CA PRO A 200 6.55 0.82 -8.44
C PRO A 200 7.28 0.88 -9.79
N PRO A 201 7.38 -0.23 -10.57
CA PRO A 201 8.12 -0.22 -11.84
C PRO A 201 7.69 0.88 -12.83
N HIS A 202 6.39 1.19 -12.93
CA HIS A 202 5.90 2.27 -13.79
C HIS A 202 6.30 3.67 -13.28
N ILE A 203 6.32 3.90 -11.96
CA ILE A 203 6.81 5.14 -11.36
C ILE A 203 8.31 5.25 -11.57
N LYS A 204 9.05 4.15 -11.39
CA LYS A 204 10.48 4.07 -11.65
C LYS A 204 10.78 4.42 -13.11
N ASN A 205 10.08 3.80 -14.06
CA ASN A 205 10.21 4.10 -15.48
C ASN A 205 9.83 5.55 -15.80
N LEU A 206 8.77 6.09 -15.20
CA LEU A 206 8.37 7.48 -15.39
C LEU A 206 9.46 8.44 -14.89
N ILE A 207 10.01 8.19 -13.70
CA ILE A 207 11.12 8.96 -13.14
C ILE A 207 12.35 8.86 -14.03
N GLU A 208 12.75 7.66 -14.46
CA GLU A 208 13.86 7.47 -15.38
C GLU A 208 13.65 8.25 -16.68
N ASN A 209 12.43 8.25 -17.22
CA ASN A 209 12.11 9.02 -18.42
C ASN A 209 12.11 10.53 -18.19
N ILE A 210 11.68 11.03 -17.02
CA ILE A 210 11.77 12.45 -16.65
C ILE A 210 13.25 12.86 -16.56
N LEU A 211 14.08 12.03 -15.94
CA LEU A 211 15.51 12.28 -15.75
C LEU A 211 16.31 12.27 -17.07
N LEU A 212 15.76 11.72 -18.17
CA LEU A 212 16.35 11.88 -19.50
C LEU A 212 16.40 13.36 -19.94
N PHE A 213 15.53 14.21 -19.38
CA PHE A 213 15.47 15.64 -19.67
C PHE A 213 16.31 16.49 -18.69
N SER A 214 17.00 15.87 -17.73
CA SER A 214 17.79 16.60 -16.73
C SER A 214 18.79 17.62 -17.32
N PRO A 215 19.50 17.33 -18.44
CA PRO A 215 20.37 18.33 -19.06
C PRO A 215 19.61 19.59 -19.53
N GLN A 216 18.46 19.41 -20.19
CA GLN A 216 17.64 20.50 -20.71
C GLN A 216 16.94 21.27 -19.59
N LEU A 217 16.52 20.58 -18.51
CA LEU A 217 15.95 21.22 -17.33
C LEU A 217 17.01 22.07 -16.59
N ALA A 218 18.25 21.58 -16.50
CA ALA A 218 19.36 22.34 -15.91
C ALA A 218 19.68 23.63 -16.69
N GLU A 219 19.64 23.60 -18.02
CA GLU A 219 19.77 24.81 -18.87
C GLU A 219 18.65 25.83 -18.62
N ARG A 220 17.49 25.37 -18.14
CA ARG A 220 16.33 26.21 -17.77
C ARG A 220 16.30 26.60 -16.29
N GLY A 221 17.34 26.27 -15.53
CA GLY A 221 17.47 26.65 -14.12
C GLY A 221 16.88 25.66 -13.12
N VAL A 222 16.40 24.49 -13.57
CA VAL A 222 15.84 23.43 -12.72
C VAL A 222 16.70 22.18 -12.85
N PRO A 223 17.89 22.13 -12.21
CA PRO A 223 18.69 20.91 -12.17
C PRO A 223 17.91 19.85 -11.40
N LEU A 224 17.72 18.68 -12.01
CA LEU A 224 16.94 17.60 -11.43
C LEU A 224 17.75 16.30 -11.43
N THR A 225 18.00 15.76 -10.25
CA THR A 225 18.60 14.44 -10.03
C THR A 225 17.58 13.47 -9.42
N ARG A 226 17.94 12.18 -9.31
CA ARG A 226 17.05 11.19 -8.72
C ARG A 226 16.76 11.50 -7.25
N GLU A 227 17.78 12.02 -6.57
CA GLU A 227 17.79 12.33 -5.15
C GLU A 227 16.88 13.51 -4.80
N ASP A 228 16.68 14.43 -5.74
CA ASP A 228 15.83 15.62 -5.60
C ASP A 228 14.34 15.29 -5.66
N ILE A 229 13.97 14.20 -6.35
CA ILE A 229 12.58 13.77 -6.51
C ILE A 229 12.12 13.09 -5.22
N ASP A 230 11.15 13.71 -4.54
CA ASP A 230 10.51 13.14 -3.35
C ASP A 230 9.42 12.15 -3.76
N MET A 231 8.49 12.59 -4.61
CA MET A 231 7.31 11.82 -4.99
C MET A 231 6.85 12.13 -6.41
N VAL A 232 6.29 11.12 -7.08
CA VAL A 232 5.49 11.28 -8.30
C VAL A 232 4.12 10.66 -8.05
N SER A 233 3.06 11.47 -8.14
CA SER A 233 1.69 11.10 -7.81
C SER A 233 0.72 11.49 -8.95
N ASP A 234 -0.58 11.18 -8.77
CA ASP A 234 -1.66 11.51 -9.73
C ASP A 234 -1.41 11.08 -11.19
N ILE A 235 -0.76 9.94 -11.37
CA ILE A 235 -0.32 9.47 -12.69
C ILE A 235 -1.53 9.04 -13.51
N ARG A 236 -1.71 9.67 -14.68
CA ARG A 236 -2.76 9.33 -15.66
C ARG A 236 -2.15 9.19 -17.04
N MET A 237 -2.34 8.03 -17.66
CA MET A 237 -1.91 7.77 -19.03
C MET A 237 -3.07 7.99 -20.00
N THR A 238 -2.84 8.73 -21.08
CA THR A 238 -3.82 8.99 -22.14
C THR A 238 -3.18 8.71 -23.50
N ASN A 239 -3.88 7.98 -24.37
CA ASN A 239 -3.46 7.83 -25.77
C ASN A 239 -3.92 9.07 -26.54
N LEU A 240 -2.98 9.84 -27.09
CA LEU A 240 -3.30 11.03 -27.90
C LEU A 240 -3.61 10.63 -29.35
N ASP A 241 -2.82 9.72 -29.91
CA ASP A 241 -3.03 9.12 -31.22
C ASP A 241 -2.44 7.68 -31.27
N LEU A 242 -2.43 7.04 -32.45
CA LEU A 242 -1.91 5.67 -32.63
C LEU A 242 -0.44 5.50 -32.20
N ASN A 243 0.35 6.57 -32.24
CA ASN A 243 1.80 6.56 -31.99
C ASN A 243 2.22 7.48 -30.84
N GLN A 244 1.30 8.22 -30.23
CA GLN A 244 1.57 9.17 -29.16
C GLN A 244 0.80 8.85 -27.89
N LYS A 245 1.53 8.82 -26.78
CA LYS A 245 0.98 8.65 -25.43
C LYS A 245 1.38 9.83 -24.56
N GLU A 246 0.54 10.18 -23.63
CA GLU A 246 0.79 11.22 -22.63
C GLU A 246 0.68 10.61 -21.23
N ASN A 247 1.68 10.85 -20.40
CA ASN A 247 1.58 10.67 -18.95
C ASN A 247 1.45 12.02 -18.29
N LYS A 248 0.32 12.26 -17.62
CA LYS A 248 0.15 13.37 -16.68
C LYS A 248 0.49 12.89 -15.28
N PHE A 249 1.12 13.73 -14.47
CA PHE A 249 1.52 13.40 -13.10
C PHE A 249 1.76 14.67 -12.30
N THR A 250 1.82 14.54 -10.98
CA THR A 250 2.27 15.59 -10.06
C THR A 250 3.64 15.20 -9.52
N LEU A 251 4.61 16.10 -9.61
CA LEU A 251 5.99 15.91 -9.15
C LEU A 251 6.25 16.79 -7.92
N SER A 252 6.73 16.18 -6.85
CA SER A 252 7.15 16.86 -5.63
C SER A 252 8.65 16.70 -5.41
N LEU A 253 9.33 17.79 -5.06
CA LEU A 253 10.78 17.82 -4.85
C LEU A 253 11.10 17.95 -3.36
N LYS A 254 12.19 17.30 -2.91
CA LYS A 254 12.56 17.29 -1.48
C LYS A 254 12.92 18.67 -0.93
N HIS A 255 13.55 19.48 -1.77
CA HIS A 255 14.03 20.82 -1.40
C HIS A 255 12.94 21.88 -1.51
N ASP A 256 11.76 21.53 -2.05
CA ASP A 256 10.67 22.46 -2.32
C ASP A 256 9.31 21.82 -2.02
N LYS A 257 9.11 21.44 -0.76
CA LYS A 257 7.91 20.71 -0.31
C LYS A 257 6.60 21.49 -0.47
N GLU A 258 6.68 22.81 -0.64
CA GLU A 258 5.52 23.69 -0.83
C GLU A 258 5.16 23.87 -2.32
N VAL A 259 6.03 23.47 -3.25
CA VAL A 259 5.81 23.62 -4.70
C VAL A 259 5.60 22.26 -5.35
N SER A 260 4.36 21.99 -5.75
CA SER A 260 4.01 20.86 -6.61
C SER A 260 4.10 21.24 -8.08
N TRP A 261 4.63 20.34 -8.89
CA TRP A 261 4.77 20.51 -10.33
C TRP A 261 3.80 19.61 -11.09
N ASP A 262 2.89 20.22 -11.84
CA ASP A 262 2.06 19.53 -12.82
C ASP A 262 2.90 19.15 -14.03
N GLY A 263 3.16 17.84 -14.15
CA GLY A 263 3.97 17.25 -15.18
C GLY A 263 3.14 16.65 -16.33
N ARG A 264 3.63 16.83 -17.55
CA ARG A 264 3.16 16.11 -18.74
C ARG A 264 4.35 15.59 -19.53
N LEU A 265 4.39 14.28 -19.72
CA LEU A 265 5.41 13.61 -20.51
C LEU A 265 4.78 12.97 -21.74
N ILE A 266 5.15 13.47 -22.91
CA ILE A 266 4.69 12.97 -24.21
C ILE A 266 5.69 11.98 -24.77
N TYR A 267 5.18 10.82 -25.17
CA TYR A 267 5.90 9.74 -25.82
C TYR A 267 5.54 9.69 -27.30
N GLN A 268 6.51 9.39 -28.15
CA GLN A 268 6.31 9.04 -29.55
C GLN A 268 6.92 7.65 -29.81
N SER A 269 6.10 6.68 -30.22
CA SER A 269 6.51 5.28 -30.40
C SER A 269 7.25 4.71 -29.18
N ASP A 270 6.66 4.93 -27.99
CA ASP A 270 7.18 4.55 -26.67
C ASP A 270 8.50 5.22 -26.25
N LYS A 271 8.98 6.23 -26.99
CA LYS A 271 10.15 7.03 -26.61
C LYS A 271 9.73 8.40 -26.04
N PRO A 272 10.25 8.82 -24.87
CA PRO A 272 10.02 10.16 -24.34
C PRO A 272 10.49 11.23 -25.32
N LYS A 273 9.65 12.23 -25.59
CA LYS A 273 9.93 13.28 -26.58
C LYS A 273 9.85 14.67 -25.98
N THR A 274 8.81 14.95 -25.21
CA THR A 274 8.57 16.29 -24.65
C THR A 274 8.16 16.16 -23.20
N LEU A 275 8.80 16.92 -22.33
CA LEU A 275 8.43 17.06 -20.93
C LEU A 275 7.99 18.50 -20.69
N THR A 276 6.81 18.65 -20.09
CA THR A 276 6.28 19.91 -19.58
C THR A 276 6.17 19.80 -18.07
N LEU A 277 6.68 20.79 -17.35
CA LEU A 277 6.51 20.96 -15.91
C LEU A 277 5.93 22.34 -15.65
N VAL A 278 4.83 22.41 -14.89
CA VAL A 278 4.17 23.67 -14.55
C VAL A 278 4.01 23.76 -13.03
N SER A 279 4.46 24.86 -12.44
CA SER A 279 4.17 25.23 -11.05
C SER A 279 3.43 26.56 -11.03
N ASP A 280 3.05 27.03 -9.84
CA ASP A 280 2.46 28.36 -9.66
C ASP A 280 3.42 29.51 -10.03
N LEU A 281 4.72 29.22 -10.10
CA LEU A 281 5.78 30.21 -10.31
C LEU A 281 6.31 30.20 -11.74
N GLU A 282 6.33 29.04 -12.40
CA GLU A 282 6.97 28.88 -13.70
C GLU A 282 6.40 27.73 -14.55
N SER A 283 6.63 27.82 -15.86
CA SER A 283 6.27 26.78 -16.82
C SER A 283 7.47 26.48 -17.71
N ILE A 284 7.88 25.22 -17.72
CA ILE A 284 9.06 24.74 -18.44
C ILE A 284 8.61 23.66 -19.42
N VAL A 285 9.00 23.85 -20.68
CA VAL A 285 8.80 22.86 -21.75
C VAL A 285 10.17 22.55 -22.34
N VAL A 286 10.53 21.28 -22.35
CA VAL A 286 11.80 20.79 -22.88
C VAL A 286 11.55 19.62 -23.83
N GLU A 287 12.34 19.58 -24.90
CA GLU A 287 12.32 18.50 -25.89
C GLU A 287 13.57 17.64 -25.75
N TYR A 288 13.41 16.34 -25.95
CA TYR A 288 14.49 15.38 -25.84
C TYR A 288 15.33 15.40 -27.12
N ASN A 289 16.50 16.05 -27.05
CA ASN A 289 17.43 16.21 -28.18
C ASN A 289 18.40 15.01 -28.33
N GLY A 290 17.94 13.79 -28.09
CA GLY A 290 18.75 12.59 -27.88
C GLY A 290 20.06 12.53 -28.66
N ILE A 291 21.20 12.75 -27.99
CA ILE A 291 22.50 12.29 -28.48
C ILE A 291 22.59 10.81 -28.07
N VAL A 292 22.13 9.93 -28.95
CA VAL A 292 22.41 8.50 -28.80
C VAL A 292 23.88 8.30 -29.17
N SER A 293 24.73 8.08 -28.18
CA SER A 293 25.99 7.37 -28.39
C SER A 293 25.64 5.99 -28.97
N GLU A 294 25.91 5.79 -30.27
CA GLU A 294 25.56 4.60 -31.06
C GLU A 294 26.20 3.29 -30.56
N LEU A 295 26.96 3.31 -29.46
CA LEU A 295 27.70 2.14 -28.96
C LEU A 295 26.83 1.12 -28.20
N ASN A 296 25.69 1.52 -27.60
CA ASN A 296 24.84 0.58 -26.83
C ASN A 296 23.74 -0.10 -27.66
N GLY A 297 23.39 0.46 -28.83
CA GLY A 297 22.35 -0.08 -29.70
C GLY A 297 22.76 -1.37 -30.40
N MET A 298 24.03 -1.49 -30.81
CA MET A 298 24.55 -2.70 -31.46
C MET A 298 24.70 -3.87 -30.47
N GLU A 299 25.15 -3.64 -29.23
CA GLU A 299 25.27 -4.72 -28.23
C GLU A 299 23.91 -5.31 -27.84
N GLN A 300 22.85 -4.49 -27.78
CA GLN A 300 21.50 -4.98 -27.47
C GLN A 300 20.88 -5.76 -28.65
N LEU A 301 21.14 -5.34 -29.89
CA LEU A 301 20.71 -6.06 -31.10
C LEU A 301 21.46 -7.39 -31.27
N GLU A 302 22.76 -7.44 -30.96
CA GLU A 302 23.54 -8.68 -30.98
C GLU A 302 23.06 -9.66 -29.91
N ARG A 303 22.77 -9.19 -28.70
CA ARG A 303 22.22 -10.02 -27.60
C ARG A 303 20.81 -10.52 -27.89
N ALA A 304 19.95 -9.72 -28.51
CA ALA A 304 18.62 -10.15 -28.94
C ALA A 304 18.70 -11.25 -30.01
N ASN A 305 19.55 -11.06 -31.02
CA ASN A 305 19.76 -12.03 -32.09
C ASN A 305 20.39 -13.35 -31.59
N THR A 306 21.28 -13.30 -30.59
CA THR A 306 21.82 -14.54 -29.98
C THR A 306 20.78 -15.30 -29.17
N LYS A 307 19.88 -14.59 -28.48
CA LYS A 307 18.80 -15.19 -27.69
C LYS A 307 17.73 -15.82 -28.57
N GLU A 308 17.45 -15.22 -29.72
CA GLU A 308 16.51 -15.77 -30.71
C GLU A 308 17.08 -17.03 -31.38
N ARG A 309 18.37 -17.02 -31.73
CA ARG A 309 19.05 -18.21 -32.29
C ARG A 309 19.07 -19.38 -31.30
N SER A 310 19.37 -19.13 -30.02
CA SER A 310 19.38 -20.20 -29.00
C SER A 310 17.98 -20.76 -28.71
N LEU A 311 16.94 -19.92 -28.75
CA LEU A 311 15.54 -20.38 -28.68
C LEU A 311 15.12 -21.20 -29.89
N MET A 312 15.61 -20.86 -31.09
CA MET A 312 15.35 -21.64 -32.31
C MET A 312 16.02 -23.01 -32.27
N GLU A 313 17.27 -23.08 -31.76
CA GLU A 313 18.01 -24.34 -31.59
C GLU A 313 17.36 -25.23 -30.51
N LEU A 314 16.91 -24.65 -29.39
CA LEU A 314 16.16 -25.38 -28.35
C LEU A 314 14.83 -25.95 -28.87
N ARG A 315 14.10 -25.19 -29.70
CA ARG A 315 12.85 -25.69 -30.33
C ARG A 315 13.10 -26.84 -31.30
N ARG A 316 14.23 -26.83 -32.01
CA ARG A 316 14.65 -27.95 -32.86
C ARG A 316 15.04 -29.19 -32.06
N ALA A 317 15.64 -29.03 -30.89
CA ALA A 317 16.04 -30.14 -30.03
C ALA A 317 14.86 -30.83 -29.30
N ILE A 318 13.74 -30.13 -29.12
CA ILE A 318 12.55 -30.64 -28.41
C ILE A 318 11.49 -31.19 -29.38
N GLY A 319 11.60 -30.91 -30.69
CA GLY A 319 10.63 -31.29 -31.72
C GLY A 319 11.22 -32.02 -32.92
N GLY A 320 12.09 -33.00 -32.68
CA GLY A 320 12.64 -33.93 -33.69
C GLY A 320 12.48 -35.38 -33.25
#